data_AF-A0A7S8ISS6-F1
#
_entry.id   AF-A0A7S8ISS6-F1
#
_cell.length_a   1.000
_cell.length_b   1.000
_cell.length_c   1.000
_cell.angle_alpha   90.00
_cell.angle_beta   90.00
_cell.angle_gamma   90.00
#
_symmetry.space_group_name_H-M   'P 1'
#
loop_
_entity.id
_entity.type
_entity.pdbx_description
1 polymer ?
#
loop_
_entity_poly.entity_id
_entity_poly.type
_entity_poly.pdbx_seq_one_letter_code
_entity_poly.pdbx_strand_id
1 'polypeptide(L)'
;MTTPKSKSPNKARSKKPEPARTNAIRSGVRAQAANAKRADSEERDHSKDPAIDEAVADAVRSSYDTLAKTIAQGREAAEKFRQGQYNMRQVPHDVETMILRLLDLARQLSGTTIDIVEQLLHQMTAVATLPEPGATKVPSFREHGKGKHKGHGDEASGLLLTVRIKGAKEGAKDQHAMLQRPKKPTRPEQLSVTPLTTRDGKAKLPGKVEFSFDVSIMGLVATVPVPSGQPAGTYVGQIYAGDQDEPLGLMVLKVG
;
A
#
# COMPACT_ATOMS: atom_id res chain seq x y z
N MET A 1 3.93 -19.25 69.02
CA MET A 1 2.82 -18.79 68.15
C MET A 1 2.59 -19.84 67.07
N THR A 2 1.43 -20.46 67.12
CA THR A 2 1.01 -21.65 66.37
C THR A 2 0.25 -21.26 65.09
N THR A 3 0.70 -21.74 63.94
CA THR A 3 -0.01 -21.63 62.65
C THR A 3 -1.03 -22.77 62.50
N PRO A 4 -2.29 -22.51 62.09
CA PRO A 4 -3.23 -23.58 61.80
C PRO A 4 -3.12 -24.05 60.34
N LYS A 5 -3.06 -25.38 60.18
CA LYS A 5 -3.29 -26.12 58.93
C LYS A 5 -4.72 -25.90 58.44
N SER A 6 -4.88 -25.47 57.20
CA SER A 6 -6.14 -25.57 56.46
C SER A 6 -6.02 -26.65 55.39
N LYS A 7 -6.85 -27.69 55.52
CA LYS A 7 -7.03 -28.81 54.58
C LYS A 7 -8.37 -28.64 53.85
N SER A 8 -8.31 -28.70 52.52
CA SER A 8 -9.31 -29.30 51.60
C SER A 8 -10.68 -28.59 51.42
N PRO A 9 -11.52 -28.89 50.39
CA PRO A 9 -11.39 -29.89 49.32
C PRO A 9 -11.72 -29.42 47.88
N ASN A 10 -11.10 -30.13 46.93
CA ASN A 10 -11.62 -30.67 45.67
C ASN A 10 -13.08 -30.28 45.29
N LYS A 11 -13.25 -29.44 44.24
CA LYS A 11 -14.56 -29.16 43.63
C LYS A 11 -14.60 -29.66 42.18
N ALA A 12 -15.67 -30.40 41.92
CA ALA A 12 -15.88 -31.27 40.78
C ALA A 12 -15.89 -30.55 39.42
N ARG A 13 -15.28 -31.23 38.46
CA ARG A 13 -15.19 -30.92 37.04
C ARG A 13 -16.55 -31.21 36.39
N SER A 14 -17.37 -30.19 36.17
CA SER A 14 -18.62 -30.30 35.43
C SER A 14 -18.33 -30.44 33.92
N LYS A 15 -18.63 -31.61 33.35
CA LYS A 15 -18.60 -31.87 31.90
C LYS A 15 -19.70 -31.08 31.20
N LYS A 16 -19.32 -30.25 30.23
CA LYS A 16 -20.23 -29.51 29.35
C LYS A 16 -20.63 -30.43 28.17
N PRO A 17 -21.92 -30.56 27.82
CA PRO A 17 -22.34 -31.39 26.68
C PRO A 17 -21.97 -30.75 25.34
N GLU A 18 -21.51 -31.58 24.41
CA GLU A 18 -21.15 -31.22 23.03
C GLU A 18 -22.39 -30.83 22.21
N PRO A 19 -22.34 -29.76 21.39
CA PRO A 19 -23.39 -29.46 20.44
C PRO A 19 -23.30 -30.37 19.19
N ALA A 20 -24.44 -30.89 18.79
CA ALA A 20 -24.65 -31.76 17.64
C ALA A 20 -24.13 -31.14 16.33
N ARG A 21 -23.31 -31.90 15.60
CA ARG A 21 -22.87 -31.59 14.24
C ARG A 21 -24.01 -31.88 13.26
N THR A 22 -24.59 -30.84 12.68
CA THR A 22 -25.46 -30.93 11.50
C THR A 22 -24.59 -30.96 10.25
N ASN A 23 -24.48 -32.13 9.62
CA ASN A 23 -23.84 -32.27 8.31
C ASN A 23 -24.77 -31.71 7.22
N ALA A 24 -24.27 -30.79 6.40
CA ALA A 24 -24.97 -30.31 5.21
C ALA A 24 -24.93 -31.35 4.09
N ILE A 25 -26.09 -31.58 3.50
CA ILE A 25 -26.39 -32.51 2.41
C ILE A 25 -25.70 -32.03 1.12
N ARG A 26 -24.75 -32.81 0.60
CA ARG A 26 -24.25 -32.70 -0.78
C ARG A 26 -25.07 -33.62 -1.67
N SER A 27 -25.90 -33.05 -2.54
CA SER A 27 -26.52 -33.76 -3.67
C SER A 27 -26.53 -32.86 -4.89
N GLY A 28 -25.95 -33.32 -6.00
CA GLY A 28 -26.16 -32.72 -7.32
C GLY A 28 -24.92 -32.52 -8.17
N VAL A 29 -24.24 -33.61 -8.55
CA VAL A 29 -23.34 -33.66 -9.70
C VAL A 29 -23.99 -34.58 -10.75
N ARG A 30 -24.00 -34.12 -12.01
CA ARG A 30 -24.44 -34.75 -13.28
C ARG A 30 -25.83 -34.35 -13.77
N ALA A 31 -25.86 -33.49 -14.78
CA ALA A 31 -26.09 -33.90 -16.17
C ALA A 31 -26.34 -32.65 -17.02
N GLN A 32 -25.45 -32.38 -17.99
CA GLN A 32 -25.76 -31.91 -19.35
C GLN A 32 -24.47 -31.40 -20.01
N ALA A 33 -23.65 -32.36 -20.41
CA ALA A 33 -22.66 -32.19 -21.47
C ALA A 33 -23.23 -32.90 -22.70
N ALA A 34 -23.94 -32.18 -23.57
CA ALA A 34 -24.20 -32.55 -24.96
C ALA A 34 -25.05 -31.46 -25.63
N ASN A 35 -24.41 -30.38 -26.08
CA ASN A 35 -24.69 -29.87 -27.42
C ASN A 35 -23.59 -28.89 -27.82
N ALA A 36 -22.68 -29.41 -28.63
CA ALA A 36 -21.70 -28.63 -29.34
C ALA A 36 -22.25 -28.27 -30.72
N LYS A 37 -21.92 -27.04 -31.13
CA LYS A 37 -21.65 -26.57 -32.51
C LYS A 37 -22.71 -25.72 -33.21
N ARG A 38 -22.17 -24.59 -33.67
CA ARG A 38 -22.57 -23.61 -34.70
C ARG A 38 -23.07 -22.30 -34.06
N ALA A 39 -22.55 -21.13 -34.38
CA ALA A 39 -21.70 -20.71 -35.50
C ALA A 39 -20.87 -19.48 -35.10
N ASP A 40 -19.83 -19.24 -35.89
CA ASP A 40 -18.98 -18.05 -35.92
C ASP A 40 -19.74 -16.74 -35.79
N SER A 41 -19.18 -15.83 -34.99
CA SER A 41 -19.16 -14.40 -35.28
C SER A 41 -17.95 -13.82 -34.56
N GLU A 42 -16.89 -13.58 -35.32
CA GLU A 42 -15.81 -12.68 -34.95
C GLU A 42 -16.41 -11.29 -34.72
N GLU A 43 -16.52 -10.87 -33.46
CA GLU A 43 -16.72 -9.47 -33.13
C GLU A 43 -15.81 -9.17 -31.94
N ARG A 44 -14.73 -8.43 -32.25
CA ARG A 44 -13.75 -7.95 -31.29
C ARG A 44 -14.45 -6.93 -30.40
N ASP A 45 -14.87 -7.36 -29.23
CA ASP A 45 -15.58 -6.52 -28.28
C ASP A 45 -14.64 -6.02 -27.16
N HIS A 46 -14.78 -4.74 -26.85
CA HIS A 46 -13.83 -3.92 -26.13
C HIS A 46 -13.74 -4.27 -24.64
N SER A 47 -12.53 -4.67 -24.22
CA SER A 47 -11.87 -4.39 -22.93
C SER A 47 -12.77 -4.07 -21.74
N LYS A 48 -13.18 -5.11 -20.99
CA LYS A 48 -13.51 -4.99 -19.57
C LYS A 48 -12.49 -5.83 -18.81
N ASP A 49 -11.63 -5.16 -18.05
CA ASP A 49 -10.48 -5.77 -17.39
C ASP A 49 -10.94 -6.75 -16.28
N PRO A 50 -10.80 -8.08 -16.46
CA PRO A 50 -11.06 -9.06 -15.40
C PRO A 50 -10.14 -8.87 -14.18
N ALA A 51 -9.11 -8.03 -14.32
CA ALA A 51 -8.20 -7.65 -13.25
C ALA A 51 -8.88 -6.88 -12.11
N ILE A 52 -9.99 -6.16 -12.37
CA ILE A 52 -10.62 -5.30 -11.36
C ILE A 52 -11.37 -6.12 -10.33
N ASP A 53 -12.24 -7.02 -10.79
CA ASP A 53 -13.02 -7.90 -9.90
C ASP A 53 -12.10 -8.84 -9.11
N GLU A 54 -11.00 -9.28 -9.72
CA GLU A 54 -9.95 -10.06 -9.05
C GLU A 54 -9.20 -9.25 -8.00
N ALA A 55 -8.80 -8.02 -8.30
CA ALA A 55 -8.14 -7.12 -7.34
C ALA A 55 -9.04 -6.78 -6.14
N VAL A 56 -10.33 -6.53 -6.37
CA VAL A 56 -11.31 -6.29 -5.31
C VAL A 56 -11.51 -7.55 -4.46
N ALA A 57 -11.64 -8.72 -5.10
CA ALA A 57 -11.79 -9.99 -4.37
C ALA A 57 -10.55 -10.31 -3.51
N ASP A 58 -9.34 -10.06 -4.01
CA ASP A 58 -8.10 -10.26 -3.29
C ASP A 58 -7.93 -9.26 -2.14
N ALA A 59 -8.29 -7.98 -2.35
CA ALA A 59 -8.28 -6.98 -1.28
C ALA A 59 -9.25 -7.36 -0.14
N VAL A 60 -10.47 -7.80 -0.49
CA VAL A 60 -11.46 -8.27 0.49
C VAL A 60 -10.96 -9.51 1.23
N ARG A 61 -10.40 -10.50 0.52
CA ARG A 61 -9.83 -11.71 1.13
C ARG A 61 -8.68 -11.36 2.08
N SER A 62 -7.75 -10.51 1.66
CA SER A 62 -6.63 -10.03 2.48
C SER A 62 -7.12 -9.32 3.75
N SER A 63 -8.20 -8.54 3.64
CA SER A 63 -8.85 -7.87 4.77
C SER A 63 -9.39 -8.87 5.79
N TYR A 64 -10.11 -9.91 5.32
CA TYR A 64 -10.63 -10.97 6.18
C TYR A 64 -9.52 -11.79 6.84
N ASP A 65 -8.46 -12.12 6.11
CA ASP A 65 -7.31 -12.86 6.66
C ASP A 65 -6.60 -12.07 7.75
N THR A 66 -6.47 -10.76 7.57
CA THR A 66 -5.85 -9.90 8.57
C THR A 66 -6.73 -9.76 9.81
N LEU A 67 -8.04 -9.58 9.64
CA LEU A 67 -8.99 -9.58 10.76
C LEU A 67 -8.97 -10.90 11.53
N ALA A 68 -8.93 -12.04 10.83
CA ALA A 68 -8.85 -13.35 11.44
C ALA A 68 -7.57 -13.52 12.28
N LYS A 69 -6.42 -13.03 11.79
CA LYS A 69 -5.15 -13.04 12.54
C LYS A 69 -5.21 -12.17 13.79
N THR A 70 -5.79 -10.96 13.71
CA THR A 70 -5.95 -10.06 14.86
C THR A 70 -6.86 -10.68 15.93
N ILE A 71 -7.95 -11.31 15.53
CA ILE A 71 -8.85 -12.03 16.46
C ILE A 71 -8.13 -13.21 17.12
N ALA A 72 -7.37 -13.99 16.34
CA ALA A 72 -6.60 -15.12 16.87
C ALA A 72 -5.56 -14.66 17.91
N GLN A 73 -4.83 -13.57 17.62
CA GLN A 73 -3.87 -12.98 18.54
C GLN A 73 -4.54 -12.44 19.81
N GLY A 74 -5.69 -11.77 19.68
CA GLY A 74 -6.47 -11.32 20.84
C GLY A 74 -6.92 -12.47 21.74
N ARG A 75 -7.32 -13.60 21.14
CA ARG A 75 -7.66 -14.82 21.90
C ARG A 75 -6.46 -15.41 22.62
N GLU A 76 -5.32 -15.51 21.94
CA GLU A 76 -4.08 -16.03 22.54
C GLU A 76 -3.62 -15.14 23.71
N ALA A 77 -3.66 -13.82 23.54
CA ALA A 77 -3.32 -12.87 24.61
C ALA A 77 -4.29 -12.99 25.80
N ALA A 78 -5.59 -13.12 25.54
CA ALA A 78 -6.60 -13.33 26.58
C ALA A 78 -6.42 -14.68 27.31
N GLU A 79 -6.00 -15.74 26.59
CA GLU A 79 -5.68 -17.03 27.20
C GLU A 79 -4.43 -16.96 28.09
N LYS A 80 -3.36 -16.31 27.63
CA LYS A 80 -2.16 -16.05 28.43
C LYS A 80 -2.48 -15.23 29.68
N PHE A 81 -3.37 -14.23 29.55
CA PHE A 81 -3.85 -13.43 30.67
C PHE A 81 -4.63 -14.29 31.67
N ARG A 82 -5.57 -15.12 31.19
CA ARG A 82 -6.35 -16.04 32.04
C ARG A 82 -5.46 -17.06 32.78
N GLN A 83 -4.36 -17.49 32.16
CA GLN A 83 -3.40 -18.42 32.76
C GLN A 83 -2.41 -17.74 33.72
N GLY A 84 -2.46 -16.41 33.88
CA GLY A 84 -1.52 -15.64 34.71
C GLY A 84 -0.09 -15.61 34.14
N GLN A 85 0.09 -16.03 32.90
CA GLN A 85 1.39 -16.05 32.21
C GLN A 85 1.67 -14.75 31.46
N TYR A 86 0.71 -13.83 31.44
CA TYR A 86 0.85 -12.56 30.75
C TYR A 86 1.66 -11.58 31.58
N ASN A 87 2.82 -11.18 31.05
CA ASN A 87 3.70 -10.24 31.73
C ASN A 87 3.22 -8.80 31.48
N MET A 88 2.73 -8.14 32.53
CA MET A 88 2.20 -6.76 32.44
C MET A 88 3.25 -5.75 31.94
N ARG A 89 4.55 -6.08 32.00
CA ARG A 89 5.62 -5.25 31.42
C ARG A 89 5.66 -5.26 29.89
N GLN A 90 5.06 -6.27 29.26
CA GLN A 90 5.00 -6.41 27.80
C GLN A 90 3.79 -5.72 27.18
N VAL A 91 2.79 -5.33 28.00
CA VAL A 91 1.57 -4.64 27.54
C VAL A 91 1.87 -3.43 26.65
N PRO A 92 2.79 -2.50 27.00
CA PRO A 92 3.02 -1.32 26.18
C PRO A 92 3.55 -1.69 24.78
N HIS A 93 4.38 -2.73 24.69
CA HIS A 93 4.94 -3.19 23.43
C HIS A 93 3.92 -3.94 22.56
N ASP A 94 3.03 -4.72 23.18
CA ASP A 94 1.92 -5.37 22.48
C ASP A 94 0.93 -4.33 21.92
N VAL A 95 0.64 -3.28 22.70
CA VAL A 95 -0.21 -2.15 22.26
C VAL A 95 0.46 -1.38 21.12
N GLU A 96 1.74 -1.08 21.21
CA GLU A 96 2.51 -0.44 20.14
C GLU A 96 2.48 -1.26 18.85
N THR A 97 2.73 -2.57 18.95
CA THR A 97 2.67 -3.50 17.81
C THR A 97 1.27 -3.56 17.20
N MET A 98 0.22 -3.54 18.04
CA MET A 98 -1.16 -3.51 17.58
C MET A 98 -1.48 -2.20 16.82
N ILE A 99 -1.04 -1.05 17.35
CA ILE A 99 -1.24 0.27 16.72
C ILE A 99 -0.52 0.34 15.37
N LEU A 100 0.74 -0.11 15.30
CA LEU A 100 1.50 -0.14 14.04
C LEU A 100 0.80 -0.99 12.98
N ARG A 101 0.29 -2.17 13.34
CA ARG A 101 -0.49 -3.01 12.42
C ARG A 101 -1.80 -2.36 11.97
N LEU A 102 -2.46 -1.62 12.86
CA LEU A 102 -3.71 -0.93 12.54
C LEU A 102 -3.46 0.26 11.59
N LEU A 103 -2.33 0.96 11.75
CA LEU A 103 -1.87 1.99 10.84
C LEU A 103 -1.50 1.42 9.45
N ASP A 104 -0.83 0.27 9.40
CA ASP A 104 -0.51 -0.39 8.13
C ASP A 104 -1.78 -0.84 7.39
N LEU A 105 -2.76 -1.41 8.12
CA LEU A 105 -4.08 -1.72 7.57
C LEU A 105 -4.79 -0.48 7.04
N ALA A 106 -4.78 0.62 7.79
CA ALA A 106 -5.37 1.88 7.35
C ALA A 106 -4.69 2.42 6.08
N ARG A 107 -3.36 2.28 5.97
CA ARG A 107 -2.61 2.66 4.77
C ARG A 107 -2.97 1.78 3.57
N GLN A 108 -3.07 0.47 3.75
CA GLN A 108 -3.48 -0.47 2.70
C GLN A 108 -4.90 -0.17 2.21
N LEU A 109 -5.85 0.03 3.14
CA LEU A 109 -7.23 0.40 2.80
C LEU A 109 -7.29 1.76 2.10
N SER A 110 -6.54 2.76 2.56
CA SER A 110 -6.49 4.07 1.91
C SER A 110 -5.94 3.98 0.49
N GLY A 111 -4.89 3.18 0.25
CA GLY A 111 -4.35 2.94 -1.10
C GLY A 111 -5.42 2.35 -2.02
N THR A 112 -6.02 1.23 -1.60
CA THR A 112 -7.07 0.58 -2.40
C THR A 112 -8.29 1.47 -2.66
N THR A 113 -8.64 2.35 -1.71
CA THR A 113 -9.75 3.29 -1.89
C THR A 113 -9.41 4.34 -2.95
N ILE A 114 -8.16 4.85 -2.95
CA ILE A 114 -7.68 5.78 -3.98
C ILE A 114 -7.66 5.10 -5.34
N ASP A 115 -7.16 3.87 -5.43
CA ASP A 115 -7.13 3.09 -6.68
C ASP A 115 -8.54 2.90 -7.26
N ILE A 116 -9.53 2.58 -6.40
CA ILE A 116 -10.93 2.46 -6.80
C ILE A 116 -11.48 3.80 -7.31
N VAL A 117 -11.14 4.92 -6.66
CA VAL A 117 -11.61 6.26 -7.07
C VAL A 117 -10.98 6.67 -8.40
N GLU A 118 -9.67 6.46 -8.60
CA GLU A 118 -8.99 6.72 -9.86
C GLU A 118 -9.61 5.89 -10.99
N GLN A 119 -9.90 4.62 -10.73
CA GLN A 119 -10.50 3.74 -11.71
C GLN A 119 -11.96 4.10 -12.03
N LEU A 120 -12.75 4.53 -11.05
CA LEU A 120 -14.08 5.07 -11.28
C LEU A 120 -14.03 6.37 -12.10
N LEU A 121 -13.06 7.24 -11.85
CA LEU A 121 -12.85 8.46 -12.66
C LEU A 121 -12.46 8.12 -14.10
N HIS A 122 -11.62 7.10 -14.31
CA HIS A 122 -11.30 6.57 -15.64
C HIS A 122 -12.52 5.97 -16.35
N GLN A 123 -13.38 5.25 -15.64
CA GLN A 123 -14.62 4.73 -16.22
C GLN A 123 -15.62 5.84 -16.57
N MET A 124 -15.77 6.86 -15.71
CA MET A 124 -16.63 8.01 -15.99
C MET A 124 -16.19 8.81 -17.22
N THR A 125 -14.87 8.94 -17.41
CA THR A 125 -14.32 9.60 -18.62
C THR A 125 -14.45 8.72 -19.87
N ALA A 126 -14.37 7.39 -19.74
CA ALA A 126 -14.56 6.45 -20.86
C ALA A 126 -16.02 6.30 -21.31
N VAL A 127 -17.00 6.47 -20.41
CA VAL A 127 -18.44 6.32 -20.70
C VAL A 127 -19.05 7.56 -21.38
N ALA A 128 -18.25 8.60 -21.66
CA ALA A 128 -18.73 9.84 -22.28
C ALA A 128 -19.18 9.71 -23.76
N THR A 129 -19.05 8.54 -24.40
CA THR A 129 -19.69 8.27 -25.69
C THR A 129 -21.10 7.71 -25.47
N LEU A 130 -22.13 8.51 -25.74
CA LEU A 130 -23.52 8.07 -25.68
C LEU A 130 -23.72 6.80 -26.52
N PRO A 131 -24.31 5.72 -25.98
CA PRO A 131 -24.70 4.58 -26.81
C PRO A 131 -25.76 5.03 -27.82
N GLU A 132 -25.62 4.59 -29.06
CA GLU A 132 -26.62 4.87 -30.10
C GLU A 132 -28.01 4.37 -29.66
N PRO A 133 -29.09 5.12 -29.96
CA PRO A 133 -30.44 4.74 -29.54
C PRO A 133 -30.86 3.41 -30.17
N GLY A 134 -30.92 2.33 -29.38
CA GLY A 134 -31.49 1.05 -29.84
C GLY A 134 -30.89 -0.25 -29.27
N ALA A 135 -29.76 -0.22 -28.57
CA ALA A 135 -29.10 -1.44 -28.10
C ALA A 135 -29.61 -1.93 -26.72
N THR A 136 -30.77 -2.59 -26.69
CA THR A 136 -31.33 -3.27 -25.50
C THR A 136 -30.78 -4.70 -25.34
N LYS A 137 -29.45 -4.85 -25.19
CA LYS A 137 -28.84 -6.17 -24.95
C LYS A 137 -28.06 -6.16 -23.65
N VAL A 138 -28.73 -6.57 -22.57
CA VAL A 138 -28.09 -6.75 -21.26
C VAL A 138 -27.25 -8.04 -21.31
N PRO A 139 -25.94 -8.01 -21.02
CA PRO A 139 -25.09 -9.20 -21.09
C PRO A 139 -25.45 -10.21 -20.00
N SER A 140 -25.46 -11.49 -20.35
CA SER A 140 -25.64 -12.59 -19.39
C SER A 140 -24.41 -12.74 -18.48
N PHE A 141 -24.64 -13.11 -17.22
CA PHE A 141 -23.58 -13.48 -16.28
C PHE A 141 -22.80 -14.70 -16.82
N ARG A 142 -21.50 -14.56 -17.04
CA ARG A 142 -20.64 -15.66 -17.55
C ARG A 142 -19.76 -16.27 -16.46
N GLU A 143 -19.65 -17.59 -16.55
CA GLU A 143 -18.91 -18.49 -15.67
C GLU A 143 -17.38 -18.36 -15.83
N HIS A 144 -16.67 -18.51 -14.70
CA HIS A 144 -15.23 -18.30 -14.54
C HIS A 144 -14.37 -19.29 -15.34
N GLY A 145 -13.60 -18.78 -16.31
CA GLY A 145 -12.52 -19.51 -16.98
C GLY A 145 -11.16 -19.22 -16.33
N LYS A 146 -10.41 -20.27 -15.98
CA LYS A 146 -9.05 -20.18 -15.41
C LYS A 146 -8.05 -19.62 -16.43
N GLY A 147 -7.75 -18.32 -16.37
CA GLY A 147 -6.72 -17.67 -17.17
C GLY A 147 -5.34 -17.72 -16.51
N LYS A 148 -4.30 -18.05 -17.29
CA LYS A 148 -2.88 -17.98 -16.88
C LYS A 148 -2.42 -16.52 -16.86
N HIS A 149 -1.90 -16.04 -15.73
CA HIS A 149 -1.36 -14.69 -15.57
C HIS A 149 -0.12 -14.45 -16.44
N LYS A 150 -0.16 -13.42 -17.28
CA LYS A 150 1.02 -12.65 -17.71
C LYS A 150 1.12 -11.47 -16.75
N GLY A 151 2.21 -11.39 -15.97
CA GLY A 151 2.45 -10.29 -15.05
C GLY A 151 2.52 -8.97 -15.81
N HIS A 152 1.55 -8.08 -15.56
CA HIS A 152 1.67 -6.68 -15.92
C HIS A 152 2.79 -6.07 -15.07
N GLY A 153 3.64 -5.28 -15.72
CA GLY A 153 4.80 -4.65 -15.13
C GLY A 153 4.40 -3.75 -13.96
N ASP A 154 5.13 -3.93 -12.87
CA ASP A 154 5.26 -3.09 -11.69
C ASP A 154 5.41 -1.61 -12.14
N GLU A 155 4.31 -0.88 -12.20
CA GLU A 155 4.32 0.56 -12.43
C GLU A 155 4.93 1.18 -11.16
N ALA A 156 6.25 1.35 -11.22
CA ALA A 156 7.13 1.50 -10.07
C ALA A 156 6.63 2.58 -9.10
N SER A 157 6.22 2.15 -7.92
CA SER A 157 5.94 3.02 -6.77
C SER A 157 7.11 3.99 -6.51
N GLY A 158 6.99 5.22 -7.01
CA GLY A 158 8.04 6.25 -6.87
C GLY A 158 8.32 6.62 -5.41
N LEU A 159 9.53 7.10 -5.14
CA LEU A 159 9.90 7.73 -3.89
C LEU A 159 9.57 9.22 -3.96
N LEU A 160 8.67 9.70 -3.09
CA LEU A 160 8.35 11.13 -3.00
C LEU A 160 9.56 11.91 -2.43
N LEU A 161 10.02 12.90 -3.19
CA LEU A 161 11.04 13.87 -2.79
C LEU A 161 10.38 15.22 -2.51
N THR A 162 10.70 15.82 -1.37
CA THR A 162 10.37 17.20 -1.02
C THR A 162 11.66 18.01 -0.90
N VAL A 163 11.78 19.09 -1.66
CA VAL A 163 12.93 19.99 -1.66
C VAL A 163 12.62 21.20 -0.78
N ARG A 164 13.40 21.38 0.28
CA ARG A 164 13.28 22.49 1.23
C ARG A 164 14.47 23.43 1.11
N ILE A 165 14.20 24.72 1.01
CA ILE A 165 15.24 25.74 0.86
C ILE A 165 15.63 26.28 2.24
N LYS A 166 16.92 26.15 2.59
CA LYS A 166 17.48 26.70 3.83
C LYS A 166 18.07 28.08 3.55
N GLY A 167 17.59 29.09 4.27
CA GLY A 167 18.04 30.48 4.13
C GLY A 167 17.24 31.34 3.13
N ALA A 168 16.15 30.81 2.57
CA ALA A 168 15.24 31.61 1.77
C ALA A 168 14.48 32.63 2.63
N LYS A 169 14.11 33.76 2.02
CA LYS A 169 13.16 34.71 2.61
C LYS A 169 11.82 34.00 2.84
N GLU A 170 11.08 34.44 3.85
CA GLU A 170 9.73 33.94 4.14
C GLU A 170 8.89 33.90 2.86
N GLY A 171 8.37 32.73 2.49
CA GLY A 171 7.54 32.54 1.28
C GLY A 171 8.10 31.58 0.22
N ALA A 172 9.31 31.04 0.39
CA ALA A 172 9.77 29.94 -0.46
C ALA A 172 8.84 28.71 -0.31
N LYS A 173 8.28 28.25 -1.43
CA LYS A 173 7.44 27.05 -1.46
C LYS A 173 8.31 25.81 -1.59
N ASP A 174 8.01 24.80 -0.77
CA ASP A 174 8.56 23.46 -0.92
C ASP A 174 8.20 22.92 -2.32
N GLN A 175 9.15 22.21 -2.94
CA GLN A 175 8.98 21.63 -4.28
C GLN A 175 8.94 20.12 -4.19
N HIS A 176 8.09 19.47 -4.98
CA HIS A 176 7.92 18.02 -4.95
C HIS A 176 8.34 17.38 -6.27
N ALA A 177 8.95 16.21 -6.18
CA ALA A 177 9.30 15.37 -7.32
C ALA A 177 9.13 13.89 -6.99
N MET A 178 8.94 13.06 -8.00
CA MET A 178 8.98 11.60 -7.87
C MET A 178 10.33 11.08 -8.34
N LEU A 179 10.95 10.26 -7.51
CA LEU A 179 12.20 9.56 -7.83
C LEU A 179 11.93 8.07 -8.04
N GLN A 180 12.74 7.43 -8.87
CA GLN A 180 12.80 5.99 -8.94
C GLN A 180 13.40 5.45 -7.63
N ARG A 181 12.93 4.27 -7.21
CA ARG A 181 13.50 3.60 -6.04
C ARG A 181 14.92 3.10 -6.35
N PRO A 182 15.88 3.25 -5.44
CA PRO A 182 17.21 2.66 -5.59
C PRO A 182 17.14 1.14 -5.74
N LYS A 183 18.02 0.55 -6.58
CA LYS A 183 18.09 -0.92 -6.78
C LYS A 183 18.53 -1.68 -5.51
N LYS A 184 19.21 -1.00 -4.58
CA LYS A 184 19.69 -1.53 -3.30
C LYS A 184 19.15 -0.68 -2.15
N PRO A 185 18.89 -1.25 -0.96
CA PRO A 185 18.54 -0.46 0.23
C PRO A 185 19.59 0.63 0.49
N THR A 186 19.19 1.89 0.35
CA THR A 186 20.09 3.05 0.39
C THR A 186 19.62 3.99 1.49
N ARG A 187 20.55 4.41 2.36
CA ARG A 187 20.26 5.40 3.39
C ARG A 187 20.26 6.81 2.79
N PRO A 188 19.54 7.78 3.37
CA PRO A 188 19.53 9.16 2.87
C PRO A 188 20.93 9.76 2.69
N GLU A 189 21.88 9.46 3.59
CA GLU A 189 23.25 10.01 3.53
C GLU A 189 24.09 9.46 2.37
N GLN A 190 23.64 8.35 1.77
CA GLN A 190 24.26 7.74 0.60
C GLN A 190 23.70 8.31 -0.71
N LEU A 191 22.68 9.17 -0.64
CA LEU A 191 22.19 9.89 -1.80
C LEU A 191 23.09 11.08 -2.09
N SER A 192 23.34 11.29 -3.37
CA SER A 192 24.10 12.43 -3.86
C SER A 192 23.35 13.12 -4.98
N VAL A 193 23.67 14.39 -5.19
CA VAL A 193 23.15 15.15 -6.31
C VAL A 193 24.30 15.78 -7.06
N THR A 194 24.23 15.79 -8.39
CA THR A 194 25.18 16.55 -9.20
C THR A 194 25.10 18.03 -8.83
N PRO A 195 26.20 18.80 -8.99
CA PRO A 195 26.18 20.23 -8.75
C PRO A 195 24.99 20.89 -9.43
N LEU A 196 24.19 21.63 -8.65
CA LEU A 196 23.01 22.32 -9.16
C LEU A 196 23.43 23.47 -10.06
N THR A 197 23.17 23.33 -11.36
CA THR A 197 23.50 24.33 -12.37
C THR A 197 22.23 25.01 -12.86
N THR A 198 22.30 26.31 -13.15
CA THR A 198 21.21 26.98 -13.86
C THR A 198 21.00 26.38 -15.24
N ARG A 199 19.77 26.45 -15.76
CA ARG A 199 19.48 26.07 -17.14
C ARG A 199 20.37 26.80 -18.15
N ASP A 200 20.73 28.05 -17.86
CA ASP A 200 21.61 28.87 -18.69
C ASP A 200 23.11 28.57 -18.47
N GLY A 201 23.46 27.69 -17.53
CA GLY A 201 24.83 27.25 -17.21
C GLY A 201 25.73 28.29 -16.53
N LYS A 202 25.28 29.55 -16.41
CA LYS A 202 26.11 30.67 -15.93
C LYS A 202 26.31 30.72 -14.41
N ALA A 203 25.40 30.13 -13.63
CA ALA A 203 25.49 30.16 -12.17
C ALA A 203 25.39 28.74 -11.60
N LYS A 204 26.22 28.47 -10.59
CA LYS A 204 26.21 27.23 -9.81
C LYS A 204 25.76 27.55 -8.40
N LEU A 205 25.02 26.63 -7.79
CA LEU A 205 24.71 26.73 -6.37
C LEU A 205 25.86 26.09 -5.58
N PRO A 206 26.57 26.83 -4.70
CA PRO A 206 27.74 26.31 -3.99
C PRO A 206 27.39 25.37 -2.82
N GLY A 207 26.10 25.26 -2.47
CA GLY A 207 25.64 24.48 -1.32
C GLY A 207 25.68 22.97 -1.54
N LYS A 208 26.15 22.22 -0.53
CA LYS A 208 25.93 20.77 -0.46
C LYS A 208 24.48 20.51 -0.09
N VAL A 209 23.82 19.64 -0.84
CA VAL A 209 22.44 19.22 -0.58
C VAL A 209 22.47 18.09 0.45
N GLU A 210 21.64 18.23 1.49
CA GLU A 210 21.51 17.25 2.57
C GLU A 210 20.20 16.50 2.40
N PHE A 211 20.27 15.17 2.41
CA PHE A 211 19.09 14.32 2.34
C PHE A 211 18.74 13.77 3.72
N SER A 212 17.48 13.84 4.10
CA SER A 212 16.94 13.23 5.30
C SER A 212 15.60 12.54 5.00
N PHE A 213 15.19 11.61 5.86
CA PHE A 213 13.86 11.00 5.76
C PHE A 213 12.95 11.61 6.81
N ASP A 214 11.78 12.10 6.40
CA ASP A 214 10.78 12.65 7.31
C ASP A 214 9.53 11.76 7.29
N VAL A 215 9.27 11.15 8.44
CA VAL A 215 8.15 10.23 8.64
C VAL A 215 6.80 10.95 8.50
N SER A 216 6.75 12.25 8.79
CA SER A 216 5.52 13.05 8.77
C SER A 216 4.98 13.22 7.34
N ILE A 217 5.87 13.39 6.37
CA ILE A 217 5.54 13.47 4.94
C ILE A 217 5.74 12.13 4.22
N MET A 218 6.15 11.09 4.94
CA MET A 218 6.46 9.76 4.41
C MET A 218 7.40 9.78 3.20
N GLY A 219 8.40 10.65 3.24
CA GLY A 219 9.18 10.97 2.05
C GLY A 219 10.60 11.38 2.35
N LEU A 220 11.36 11.48 1.27
CA LEU A 220 12.73 11.99 1.29
C LEU A 220 12.67 13.53 1.27
N VAL A 221 13.43 14.18 2.14
CA VAL A 221 13.60 15.64 2.17
C VAL A 221 15.00 15.99 1.70
N ALA A 222 15.11 16.80 0.66
CA ALA A 222 16.38 17.42 0.24
C ALA A 222 16.43 18.86 0.76
N THR A 223 17.31 19.11 1.73
CA THR A 223 17.58 20.46 2.24
C THR A 223 18.68 21.11 1.43
N VAL A 224 18.36 22.21 0.75
CA VAL A 224 19.30 22.94 -0.10
C VAL A 224 19.64 24.29 0.52
N PRO A 225 20.89 24.53 0.95
CA PRO A 225 21.32 25.84 1.41
C PRO A 225 21.49 26.79 0.22
N VAL A 226 20.73 27.88 0.21
CA VAL A 226 20.80 28.92 -0.83
C VAL A 226 21.39 30.18 -0.21
N PRO A 227 22.58 30.64 -0.66
CA PRO A 227 23.21 31.83 -0.12
C PRO A 227 22.41 33.10 -0.45
N SER A 228 22.47 34.10 0.44
CA SER A 228 21.88 35.42 0.19
C SER A 228 22.53 36.06 -1.05
N GLY A 229 21.73 36.45 -2.03
CA GLY A 229 22.21 37.04 -3.28
C GLY A 229 22.41 36.03 -4.42
N GLN A 230 22.03 34.76 -4.24
CA GLN A 230 21.93 33.82 -5.35
C GLN A 230 20.96 34.37 -6.41
N PRO A 231 21.34 34.42 -7.70
CA PRO A 231 20.44 34.90 -8.74
C PRO A 231 19.21 34.01 -8.85
N ALA A 232 18.05 34.65 -9.00
CA ALA A 232 16.80 33.98 -9.29
C ALA A 232 16.93 33.16 -10.57
N GLY A 233 16.34 31.97 -10.57
CA GLY A 233 16.45 31.03 -11.68
C GLY A 233 16.02 29.62 -11.32
N THR A 234 16.03 28.75 -12.32
CA THR A 234 15.79 27.32 -12.14
C THR A 234 17.13 26.58 -12.20
N TYR A 235 17.44 25.88 -11.11
CA TYR A 235 18.61 25.05 -10.95
C TYR A 235 18.20 23.59 -11.06
N VAL A 236 19.00 22.79 -11.76
CA VAL A 236 18.71 21.37 -11.99
C VAL A 236 19.91 20.52 -11.63
N GLY A 237 19.67 19.35 -11.04
CA GLY A 237 20.68 18.33 -10.81
C GLY A 237 20.06 16.93 -10.87
N GLN A 238 20.89 15.94 -11.12
CA GLN A 238 20.51 14.53 -11.14
C GLN A 238 20.83 13.91 -9.78
N ILE A 239 19.90 13.12 -9.25
CA ILE A 239 20.06 12.42 -7.97
C ILE A 239 20.54 11.00 -8.22
N TYR A 240 21.56 10.58 -7.49
CA TYR A 240 22.16 9.24 -7.56
C TYR A 240 22.14 8.59 -6.17
N ALA A 241 22.09 7.26 -6.14
CA ALA A 241 22.21 6.46 -4.92
C ALA A 241 23.56 5.75 -4.88
N GLY A 242 24.46 6.14 -3.96
CA GLY A 242 25.74 5.47 -3.69
C GLY A 242 26.50 5.09 -4.96
N ASP A 243 26.68 3.79 -5.16
CA ASP A 243 27.43 3.19 -6.28
C ASP A 243 26.57 2.93 -7.53
N GLN A 244 25.39 3.55 -7.66
CA GLN A 244 24.52 3.39 -8.82
C GLN A 244 24.84 4.44 -9.90
N ASP A 245 25.20 3.98 -11.10
CA ASP A 245 25.50 4.85 -12.25
C ASP A 245 24.25 5.45 -12.92
N GLU A 246 23.07 4.88 -12.66
CA GLU A 246 21.80 5.37 -13.20
C GLU A 246 21.15 6.38 -12.24
N PRO A 247 20.74 7.57 -12.71
CA PRO A 247 20.09 8.56 -11.87
C PRO A 247 18.69 8.09 -11.44
N LEU A 248 18.34 8.33 -10.18
CA LEU A 248 17.01 8.09 -9.64
C LEU A 248 15.98 9.09 -10.16
N GLY A 249 16.44 10.27 -10.56
CA GLY A 249 15.56 11.32 -11.07
C GLY A 249 16.25 12.68 -11.12
N LEU A 250 15.46 13.70 -11.47
CA LEU A 250 15.90 15.08 -11.52
C LEU A 250 15.39 15.86 -10.31
N MET A 251 16.29 16.60 -9.68
CA MET A 251 15.93 17.63 -8.72
C MET A 251 15.87 18.97 -9.44
N VAL A 252 14.71 19.63 -9.35
CA VAL A 252 14.50 20.98 -9.86
C VAL A 252 14.32 21.90 -8.67
N LEU A 253 15.09 22.98 -8.63
CA LEU A 253 15.03 24.00 -7.60
C LEU A 253 14.79 25.36 -8.26
N LYS A 254 13.61 25.93 -8.03
CA LYS A 254 13.30 27.32 -8.38
C LYS A 254 13.71 28.26 -7.23
N VAL A 255 14.61 29.19 -7.52
CA VAL A 255 15.00 30.31 -6.64
C VAL A 255 14.39 31.58 -7.22
N GLY A 256 13.68 32.35 -6.40
CA GLY A 256 12.97 33.58 -6.80
C GLY A 256 12.93 34.60 -5.69
#